data_AF-V4S8M3-F1
#
_entry.id   AF-V4S8M3-F1
#
_cell.length_a   1.000
_cell.length_b   1.000
_cell.length_c   1.000
_cell.angle_alpha   90.00
_cell.angle_beta   90.00
_cell.angle_gamma   90.00
#
_symmetry.space_group_name_H-M   'P 1'
#
loop_
_entity.id
_entity.type
_entity.pdbx_description
1 polymer ?
#
loop_
_entity_poly.entity_id
_entity_poly.type
_entity_poly.pdbx_seq_one_letter_code
_entity_poly.pdbx_strand_id
1 'polypeptide(L)'
;MSSSSTRSLATNVFDTGNYSTSLLRVESATVASCNSTNSTPLPPPKPLLIGMPSDDAGGEFPVLILLHGYVLLNSFYSQLILHVASHGFIVIAPQLYNVAGPDATAEITSAAAITNWLSEGLGHFLPPHVRPNLSKLALAGHSRGGKAAFALALKKGATTLKYSALIGVDPVDGMDKGKQTPPPVLTYIPHSFDLGMPVMVIGSGLGEIKKNPLFPPCAPKGVNHKDFFNECRTPACHFVVKDYGHLDMLDDDTKGIRGKATYCLCKNGKSREPMRRSIGGIIVAFMKAYLDGDITDLMAIRKGQETAPAEFETVEFLE
;
A
#
# COMPACT_ATOMS: atom_id res chain seq x y z
N MET A 1 4.02 -14.29 -45.58
CA MET A 1 5.00 -13.71 -44.65
C MET A 1 4.32 -13.57 -43.30
N SER A 2 4.49 -14.54 -42.39
CA SER A 2 3.92 -14.46 -41.05
C SER A 2 4.73 -13.49 -40.22
N SER A 3 4.12 -12.39 -39.79
CA SER A 3 4.69 -11.51 -38.76
C SER A 3 4.67 -12.26 -37.43
N SER A 4 5.82 -12.80 -37.04
CA SER A 4 6.07 -13.24 -35.67
C SER A 4 5.97 -12.01 -34.77
N SER A 5 4.86 -11.84 -34.06
CA SER A 5 4.82 -10.90 -32.93
C SER A 5 5.75 -11.46 -31.85
N THR A 6 6.90 -10.82 -31.66
CA THR A 6 7.75 -11.05 -30.51
C THR A 6 6.95 -10.69 -29.26
N ARG A 7 6.35 -11.71 -28.63
CA ARG A 7 5.74 -11.62 -27.31
C ARG A 7 6.88 -11.21 -26.38
N SER A 8 6.89 -9.96 -25.89
CA SER A 8 7.86 -9.58 -24.86
C SER A 8 7.71 -10.59 -23.72
N LEU A 9 8.81 -11.22 -23.31
CA LEU A 9 8.81 -12.10 -22.14
C LEU A 9 8.16 -11.33 -20.99
N ALA A 10 7.06 -11.84 -20.45
CA ALA A 10 6.40 -11.23 -19.33
C ALA A 10 7.40 -11.18 -18.17
N THR A 11 7.67 -9.98 -17.67
CA THR A 11 8.54 -9.77 -16.51
C THR A 11 7.87 -10.36 -15.28
N ASN A 12 8.65 -11.10 -14.50
CA ASN A 12 8.17 -11.66 -13.23
C ASN A 12 7.72 -10.51 -12.32
N VAL A 13 6.55 -10.64 -11.68
CA VAL A 13 6.00 -9.60 -10.80
C VAL A 13 6.91 -9.28 -9.60
N PHE A 14 7.80 -10.20 -9.19
CA PHE A 14 8.75 -10.01 -8.10
C PHE A 14 10.04 -9.28 -8.50
N ASP A 15 10.25 -9.06 -9.80
CA ASP A 15 11.36 -8.28 -10.35
C ASP A 15 10.89 -6.87 -10.74
N THR A 16 11.83 -6.00 -11.10
CA THR A 16 11.51 -4.72 -11.73
C THR A 16 10.72 -4.96 -13.01
N GLY A 17 9.61 -4.24 -13.18
CA GLY A 17 8.75 -4.36 -14.35
C GLY A 17 9.33 -3.67 -15.59
N ASN A 18 8.51 -3.59 -16.64
CA ASN A 18 8.95 -3.11 -17.95
C ASN A 18 9.05 -1.60 -18.08
N TYR A 19 8.51 -0.84 -17.13
CA TYR A 19 8.51 0.62 -17.19
C TYR A 19 9.71 1.21 -16.47
N SER A 20 10.38 2.19 -17.10
CA SER A 20 11.24 3.11 -16.34
C SER A 20 10.37 3.90 -15.37
N THR A 21 10.92 4.28 -14.23
CA THR A 21 10.15 4.94 -13.17
C THR A 21 10.77 6.24 -12.71
N SER A 22 9.92 7.19 -12.34
CA SER A 22 10.32 8.42 -11.65
C SER A 22 9.63 8.54 -10.30
N LEU A 23 10.26 9.30 -9.39
CA LEU A 23 9.74 9.59 -8.06
C LEU A 23 9.65 11.11 -7.89
N LEU A 24 8.43 11.62 -7.77
CA LEU A 24 8.16 13.05 -7.61
C LEU A 24 7.72 13.34 -6.17
N ARG A 25 8.27 14.40 -5.57
CA ARG A 25 7.79 14.95 -4.30
C ARG A 25 6.96 16.19 -4.57
N VAL A 26 5.75 16.21 -4.02
CA VAL A 26 4.80 17.34 -4.14
C VAL A 26 4.52 17.89 -2.75
N GLU A 27 4.69 19.19 -2.56
CA GLU A 27 4.40 19.87 -1.30
C GLU A 27 2.92 20.28 -1.21
N SER A 28 2.39 20.41 0.01
CA SER A 28 0.99 20.84 0.23
C SER A 28 0.80 22.35 0.18
N ALA A 29 -0.47 22.77 0.07
CA ALA A 29 -0.90 24.17 0.04
C ALA A 29 -0.31 25.03 1.18
N THR A 30 -0.22 24.45 2.38
CA THR A 30 0.31 25.11 3.58
C THR A 30 1.77 25.52 3.49
N VAL A 31 2.54 24.92 2.58
CA VAL A 31 3.97 25.22 2.35
C VAL A 31 4.17 26.11 1.12
N ALA A 32 3.29 26.02 0.12
CA ALA A 32 3.38 26.75 -1.15
C ALA A 32 3.02 28.25 -1.06
N SER A 33 2.42 28.70 0.04
CA SER A 33 1.84 30.06 0.19
C SER A 33 2.85 31.22 0.25
N CYS A 34 4.15 31.00 0.10
CA CYS A 34 5.15 32.07 0.21
C CYS A 34 5.65 32.64 -1.11
N ASN A 35 5.28 32.13 -2.30
CA ASN A 35 5.71 32.75 -3.56
C ASN A 35 4.76 32.53 -4.75
N SER A 36 4.34 33.67 -5.31
CA SER A 36 3.96 33.94 -6.70
C SER A 36 2.50 33.83 -7.17
N THR A 37 2.15 34.89 -7.89
CA THR A 37 1.01 35.14 -8.76
C THR A 37 1.17 34.39 -10.10
N ASN A 38 0.31 33.39 -10.36
CA ASN A 38 -0.21 32.90 -11.66
C ASN A 38 -0.60 31.41 -11.53
N SER A 39 -1.80 31.06 -12.04
CA SER A 39 -2.42 29.72 -12.15
C SER A 39 -1.64 28.54 -11.55
N THR A 40 -1.53 28.50 -10.23
CA THR A 40 -0.87 27.40 -9.53
C THR A 40 -1.80 26.18 -9.58
N PRO A 41 -1.29 24.99 -9.93
CA PRO A 41 -2.05 23.74 -9.82
C PRO A 41 -2.68 23.62 -8.45
N LEU A 42 -3.91 23.10 -8.36
CA LEU A 42 -4.60 22.88 -7.09
C LEU A 42 -3.68 22.03 -6.18
N PRO A 43 -3.12 22.59 -5.10
CA PRO A 43 -2.14 21.89 -4.30
C PRO A 43 -2.79 20.75 -3.52
N PRO A 44 -2.07 19.64 -3.27
CA PRO A 44 -2.64 18.53 -2.52
C PRO A 44 -2.89 18.90 -1.05
N PRO A 45 -3.88 18.26 -0.38
CA PRO A 45 -4.18 18.49 1.04
C PRO A 45 -3.02 18.14 1.99
N LYS A 46 -2.11 17.27 1.55
CA LYS A 46 -0.91 16.81 2.27
C LYS A 46 0.25 16.68 1.30
N PRO A 47 1.51 16.79 1.77
CA PRO A 47 2.66 16.47 0.93
C PRO A 47 2.57 15.03 0.43
N LEU A 48 2.92 14.80 -0.82
CA LEU A 48 2.85 13.51 -1.49
C LEU A 48 4.22 13.08 -1.99
N LEU A 49 4.43 11.77 -2.02
CA LEU A 49 5.43 11.13 -2.86
C LEU A 49 4.69 10.37 -3.95
N ILE A 50 5.05 10.59 -5.20
CA ILE A 50 4.37 10.02 -6.38
C ILE A 50 5.39 9.18 -7.15
N GLY A 51 5.19 7.87 -7.17
CA GLY A 51 5.90 6.97 -8.08
C GLY A 51 5.10 6.78 -9.34
N MET A 52 5.73 6.87 -10.51
CA MET A 52 5.03 6.72 -11.79
C MET A 52 5.94 6.18 -12.89
N PRO A 53 5.37 5.53 -13.92
CA PRO A 53 6.07 5.26 -15.17
C PRO A 53 6.63 6.55 -15.79
N SER A 54 7.79 6.47 -16.43
CA SER A 54 8.48 7.63 -17.02
C SER A 54 8.94 7.40 -18.46
N ASP A 55 8.48 6.32 -19.11
CA ASP A 55 8.81 6.06 -20.51
C ASP A 55 8.04 6.99 -21.46
N ASP A 56 8.71 7.41 -22.53
CA ASP A 56 8.16 8.35 -23.52
C ASP A 56 6.92 7.81 -24.26
N ALA A 57 6.74 6.49 -24.31
CA ALA A 57 5.55 5.86 -24.91
C ALA A 57 4.26 6.29 -24.19
N GLY A 58 4.36 6.68 -22.91
CA GLY A 58 3.23 7.10 -22.10
C GLY A 58 2.17 6.01 -21.92
N GLY A 59 1.03 6.42 -21.37
CA GLY A 59 -0.07 5.50 -21.13
C GLY A 59 -1.14 6.07 -20.21
N GLU A 60 -2.21 5.29 -20.09
CA GLU A 60 -3.18 5.46 -19.02
C GLU A 60 -2.96 4.36 -17.98
N PHE A 61 -2.77 4.73 -16.72
CA PHE A 61 -2.29 3.83 -15.69
C PHE A 61 -3.26 3.77 -14.50
N PRO A 62 -3.58 2.59 -13.95
CA PRO A 62 -4.29 2.47 -12.68
C PRO A 62 -3.55 3.18 -11.55
N VAL A 63 -4.28 3.60 -10.53
CA VAL A 63 -3.75 4.41 -9.42
C VAL A 63 -3.83 3.64 -8.11
N LEU A 64 -2.75 3.61 -7.35
CA LEU A 64 -2.67 3.06 -6.00
C LEU A 64 -2.40 4.19 -4.99
N ILE A 65 -3.25 4.34 -3.98
CA ILE A 65 -2.93 5.16 -2.81
C ILE A 65 -2.26 4.28 -1.75
N LEU A 66 -1.06 4.62 -1.29
CA LEU A 66 -0.33 3.85 -0.27
C LEU A 66 -0.17 4.65 1.04
N LEU A 67 -0.86 4.22 2.10
CA LEU A 67 -0.85 4.87 3.41
C LEU A 67 0.26 4.30 4.32
N HIS A 68 1.16 5.16 4.80
CA HIS A 68 2.26 4.74 5.69
C HIS A 68 1.78 4.33 7.10
N GLY A 69 2.62 3.55 7.79
CA GLY A 69 2.37 3.12 9.18
C GLY A 69 2.59 4.21 10.24
N TYR A 70 2.28 3.88 11.49
CA TYR A 70 2.41 4.79 12.64
C TYR A 70 3.84 5.32 12.81
N VAL A 71 4.01 6.63 12.99
CA VAL A 71 5.30 7.35 13.12
C VAL A 71 6.30 7.20 11.96
N LEU A 72 5.87 6.61 10.84
CA LEU A 72 6.69 6.43 9.64
C LEU A 72 6.58 7.61 8.68
N LEU A 73 7.50 7.67 7.72
CA LEU A 73 7.49 8.62 6.61
C LEU A 73 7.09 7.88 5.33
N ASN A 74 6.36 8.57 4.44
CA ASN A 74 6.03 8.03 3.12
C ASN A 74 7.29 7.67 2.30
N SER A 75 8.39 8.41 2.50
CA SER A 75 9.68 8.18 1.85
C SER A 75 10.37 6.88 2.27
N PHE A 76 9.93 6.21 3.34
CA PHE A 76 10.46 4.89 3.73
C PHE A 76 9.91 3.74 2.89
N TYR A 77 9.01 4.03 1.95
CA TYR A 77 8.40 3.05 1.04
C TYR A 77 8.85 3.26 -0.41
N SER A 78 9.88 4.08 -0.66
CA SER A 78 10.22 4.52 -2.02
C SER A 78 10.57 3.37 -2.95
N GLN A 79 11.27 2.34 -2.46
CA GLN A 79 11.61 1.16 -3.26
C GLN A 79 10.38 0.31 -3.58
N LEU A 80 9.42 0.19 -2.66
CA LEU A 80 8.14 -0.50 -2.91
C LEU A 80 7.28 0.29 -3.91
N ILE A 81 7.22 1.61 -3.75
CA ILE A 81 6.53 2.54 -4.65
C ILE A 81 7.07 2.40 -6.08
N LEU A 82 8.39 2.41 -6.24
CA LEU A 82 9.03 2.26 -7.55
C LEU A 82 8.89 0.85 -8.12
N HIS A 83 8.92 -0.19 -7.28
CA HIS A 83 8.61 -1.56 -7.73
C HIS A 83 7.23 -1.60 -8.38
N VAL A 84 6.20 -1.15 -7.68
CA VAL A 84 4.83 -1.12 -8.22
C VAL A 84 4.73 -0.23 -9.46
N ALA A 85 5.36 0.95 -9.46
CA ALA A 85 5.33 1.85 -10.61
C ALA A 85 5.98 1.24 -11.86
N SER A 86 7.04 0.44 -11.71
CA SER A 86 7.72 -0.22 -12.84
C SER A 86 6.84 -1.26 -13.54
N HIS A 87 5.73 -1.67 -12.93
CA HIS A 87 4.73 -2.56 -13.51
C HIS A 87 3.54 -1.82 -14.15
N GLY A 88 3.61 -0.50 -14.32
CA GLY A 88 2.60 0.29 -15.02
C GLY A 88 1.50 0.81 -14.11
N PHE A 89 1.85 1.26 -12.90
CA PHE A 89 0.92 1.85 -11.94
C PHE A 89 1.40 3.22 -11.47
N ILE A 90 0.47 4.14 -11.21
CA ILE A 90 0.79 5.38 -10.50
C ILE A 90 0.56 5.15 -9.02
N VAL A 91 1.58 5.40 -8.18
CA VAL A 91 1.48 5.21 -6.73
C VAL A 91 1.55 6.55 -6.02
N ILE A 92 0.49 6.89 -5.29
CA ILE A 92 0.39 8.11 -4.47
C ILE A 92 0.59 7.74 -3.00
N ALA A 93 1.69 8.21 -2.41
CA ALA A 93 2.01 7.98 -1.01
C ALA A 93 1.98 9.30 -0.22
N PRO A 94 0.86 9.65 0.41
CA PRO A 94 0.76 10.88 1.20
C PRO A 94 1.53 10.79 2.51
N GLN A 95 2.10 11.93 2.95
CA GLN A 95 2.55 12.11 4.33
C GLN A 95 1.36 12.57 5.18
N LEU A 96 0.71 11.63 5.87
CA LEU A 96 -0.57 11.86 6.56
C LEU A 96 -0.43 12.85 7.73
N TYR A 97 0.72 12.82 8.40
CA TYR A 97 1.04 13.70 9.53
C TYR A 97 2.54 13.92 9.66
N ASN A 98 2.90 15.00 10.37
CA ASN A 98 4.27 15.23 10.84
C ASN A 98 4.48 14.67 12.25
N VAL A 99 3.46 14.75 13.10
CA VAL A 99 3.45 14.22 14.47
C VAL A 99 2.21 13.34 14.62
N ALA A 100 2.41 12.13 15.12
CA ALA A 100 1.35 11.14 15.25
C ALA A 100 0.77 11.18 16.68
N GLY A 101 -0.57 11.14 16.79
CA GLY A 101 -1.28 10.91 18.05
C GLY A 101 -1.85 9.49 18.11
N PRO A 102 -2.46 9.06 19.23
CA PRO A 102 -3.01 7.71 19.36
C PRO A 102 -4.27 7.43 18.50
N ASP A 103 -4.96 8.49 18.04
CA ASP A 103 -6.22 8.43 17.30
C ASP A 103 -6.00 8.56 15.78
N ALA A 104 -6.53 7.60 15.00
CA ALA A 104 -6.36 7.46 13.56
C ALA A 104 -7.34 8.29 12.71
N THR A 105 -8.26 9.02 13.33
CA THR A 105 -9.31 9.80 12.65
C THR A 105 -8.71 10.86 11.70
N ALA A 106 -7.63 11.51 12.12
CA ALA A 106 -6.96 12.52 11.31
C ALA A 106 -6.33 11.93 10.05
N GLU A 107 -5.75 10.72 10.14
CA GLU A 107 -5.24 9.97 8.99
C GLU A 107 -6.36 9.60 8.01
N ILE A 108 -7.47 9.06 8.51
CA ILE A 108 -8.62 8.67 7.70
C ILE A 108 -9.17 9.90 6.96
N THR A 109 -9.30 11.03 7.68
CA THR A 109 -9.79 12.30 7.12
C THR A 109 -8.82 12.82 6.05
N SER A 110 -7.51 12.75 6.31
CA SER A 110 -6.49 13.17 5.34
C SER A 110 -6.52 12.30 4.09
N ALA A 111 -6.58 10.98 4.23
CA ALA A 111 -6.66 10.03 3.12
C ALA A 111 -7.94 10.24 2.28
N ALA A 112 -9.07 10.52 2.92
CA ALA A 112 -10.32 10.88 2.24
C ALA A 112 -10.17 12.18 1.42
N ALA A 113 -9.58 13.23 2.03
CA ALA A 113 -9.34 14.50 1.34
C ALA A 113 -8.41 14.34 0.13
N ILE A 114 -7.34 13.54 0.26
CA ILE A 114 -6.42 13.25 -0.85
C ILE A 114 -7.15 12.51 -1.97
N THR A 115 -7.99 11.53 -1.63
CA THR A 115 -8.80 10.78 -2.61
C THR A 115 -9.70 11.73 -3.39
N ASN A 116 -10.37 12.66 -2.71
CA ASN A 116 -11.28 13.62 -3.37
C ASN A 116 -10.53 14.60 -4.27
N TRP A 117 -9.29 14.94 -3.90
CA TRP A 117 -8.43 15.83 -4.68
C TRP A 117 -7.92 15.19 -5.98
N LEU A 118 -7.84 13.86 -6.08
CA LEU A 118 -7.22 13.19 -7.24
C LEU A 118 -7.82 13.59 -8.59
N SER A 119 -9.15 13.74 -8.67
CA SER A 119 -9.84 14.06 -9.93
C SER A 119 -9.54 15.45 -10.48
N GLU A 120 -9.20 16.40 -9.61
CA GLU A 120 -8.98 17.79 -9.97
C GLU A 120 -7.49 18.17 -9.94
N GLY A 121 -6.70 17.50 -9.10
CA GLY A 121 -5.33 17.91 -8.84
C GLY A 121 -4.26 17.03 -9.46
N LEU A 122 -4.41 15.69 -9.43
CA LEU A 122 -3.32 14.77 -9.72
C LEU A 122 -2.72 14.98 -11.12
N GLY A 123 -3.56 15.15 -12.13
CA GLY A 123 -3.13 15.31 -13.53
C GLY A 123 -2.18 16.48 -13.77
N HIS A 124 -2.24 17.54 -12.95
CA HIS A 124 -1.37 18.69 -13.08
C HIS A 124 0.08 18.45 -12.63
N PHE A 125 0.33 17.37 -11.88
CA PHE A 125 1.65 17.00 -11.37
C PHE A 125 2.29 15.86 -12.16
N LEU A 126 1.56 15.26 -13.10
CA LEU A 126 2.05 14.16 -13.93
C LEU A 126 2.61 14.70 -15.25
N PRO A 127 3.61 14.03 -15.84
CA PRO A 127 4.02 14.31 -17.21
C PRO A 127 2.84 14.20 -18.18
N PRO A 128 2.77 15.01 -19.26
CA PRO A 128 1.60 15.02 -20.17
C PRO A 128 1.25 13.66 -20.79
N HIS A 129 2.23 12.76 -20.92
CA HIS A 129 2.07 11.42 -21.49
C HIS A 129 1.64 10.36 -20.45
N VAL A 130 1.59 10.69 -19.16
CA VAL A 130 1.19 9.81 -18.06
C VAL A 130 -0.19 10.23 -17.57
N ARG A 131 -1.21 9.42 -17.88
CA ARG A 131 -2.61 9.72 -17.52
C ARG A 131 -3.10 8.79 -16.40
N PRO A 132 -3.69 9.32 -15.32
CA PRO A 132 -4.22 8.48 -14.24
C PRO A 132 -5.62 7.95 -14.58
N ASN A 133 -5.80 6.63 -14.50
CA ASN A 133 -7.12 6.00 -14.60
C ASN A 133 -7.77 5.90 -13.21
N LEU A 134 -8.56 6.92 -12.84
CA LEU A 134 -9.23 6.96 -11.54
C LEU A 134 -10.44 6.02 -11.43
N SER A 135 -10.88 5.40 -12.54
CA SER A 135 -11.86 4.31 -12.47
C SER A 135 -11.22 3.01 -11.96
N LYS A 136 -9.89 2.89 -12.06
CA LYS A 136 -9.07 1.78 -11.55
C LYS A 136 -8.23 2.24 -10.35
N LEU A 137 -8.92 2.69 -9.31
CA LEU A 137 -8.29 3.22 -8.09
C LEU A 137 -8.23 2.16 -6.99
N ALA A 138 -7.03 1.79 -6.55
CA ALA A 138 -6.79 0.92 -5.39
C ALA A 138 -6.37 1.72 -4.16
N LEU A 139 -6.72 1.21 -2.97
CA LEU A 139 -6.30 1.74 -1.69
C LEU A 139 -5.47 0.70 -0.94
N ALA A 140 -4.29 1.09 -0.51
CA ALA A 140 -3.40 0.28 0.30
C ALA A 140 -2.95 1.02 1.55
N GLY A 141 -2.60 0.27 2.59
CA GLY A 141 -1.93 0.84 3.74
C GLY A 141 -1.16 -0.18 4.55
N HIS A 142 -0.08 0.28 5.19
CA HIS A 142 0.72 -0.53 6.09
C HIS A 142 0.38 -0.27 7.55
N SER A 143 0.29 -1.29 8.41
CA SER A 143 0.13 -1.13 9.87
C SER A 143 -1.13 -0.30 10.20
N ARG A 144 -0.99 0.76 10.97
CA ARG A 144 -2.05 1.75 11.21
C ARG A 144 -2.55 2.43 9.92
N GLY A 145 -1.71 2.58 8.90
CA GLY A 145 -2.14 3.00 7.56
C GLY A 145 -3.05 1.97 6.91
N GLY A 146 -2.83 0.67 7.15
CA GLY A 146 -3.73 -0.42 6.73
C GLY A 146 -5.08 -0.33 7.45
N LYS A 147 -5.08 -0.10 8.76
CA LYS A 147 -6.31 0.23 9.51
C LYS A 147 -7.04 1.44 8.90
N ALA A 148 -6.33 2.52 8.60
CA ALA A 148 -6.92 3.71 7.97
C ALA A 148 -7.51 3.40 6.58
N ALA A 149 -6.85 2.55 5.79
CA ALA A 149 -7.35 2.08 4.50
C ALA A 149 -8.67 1.31 4.66
N PHE A 150 -8.72 0.33 5.56
CA PHE A 150 -9.97 -0.40 5.87
C PHE A 150 -11.06 0.51 6.41
N ALA A 151 -10.74 1.41 7.34
CA ALA A 151 -11.70 2.36 7.90
C ALA A 151 -12.35 3.22 6.81
N LEU A 152 -11.53 3.73 5.87
CA LEU A 152 -12.01 4.54 4.77
C LEU A 152 -12.87 3.73 3.79
N ALA A 153 -12.45 2.50 3.45
CA ALA A 153 -13.21 1.60 2.59
C ALA A 153 -14.56 1.17 3.23
N LEU A 154 -14.63 1.08 4.56
CA LEU A 154 -15.85 0.87 5.35
C LEU A 154 -16.65 2.18 5.57
N LYS A 155 -16.38 3.22 4.79
CA LYS A 155 -17.13 4.50 4.79
C LYS A 155 -17.09 5.25 6.13
N LYS A 156 -16.03 5.08 6.92
CA LYS A 156 -15.75 5.93 8.11
C LYS A 156 -15.14 7.29 7.73
N GLY A 157 -14.96 7.55 6.44
CA GLY A 157 -14.63 8.85 5.86
C GLY A 157 -15.37 9.05 4.54
N ALA A 158 -15.59 10.30 4.14
CA ALA A 158 -16.35 10.64 2.93
C ALA A 158 -15.43 10.79 1.72
N THR A 159 -15.60 9.93 0.71
CA THR A 159 -14.90 10.01 -0.57
C THR A 159 -15.85 10.26 -1.73
N THR A 160 -15.42 11.03 -2.73
CA THR A 160 -16.12 11.26 -4.00
C THR A 160 -15.79 10.18 -5.04
N LEU A 161 -14.61 9.57 -4.93
CA LEU A 161 -14.19 8.44 -5.75
C LEU A 161 -14.45 7.11 -5.04
N LYS A 162 -14.66 6.06 -5.84
CA LYS A 162 -14.81 4.68 -5.38
C LYS A 162 -13.48 3.95 -5.54
N TYR A 163 -13.16 3.10 -4.58
CA TYR A 163 -12.05 2.16 -4.70
C TYR A 163 -12.52 0.89 -5.42
N SER A 164 -11.67 0.36 -6.29
CA SER A 164 -11.88 -0.89 -7.01
C SER A 164 -11.20 -2.09 -6.34
N ALA A 165 -10.24 -1.84 -5.43
CA ALA A 165 -9.54 -2.87 -4.68
C ALA A 165 -8.96 -2.31 -3.37
N LEU A 166 -8.85 -3.16 -2.35
CA LEU A 166 -8.29 -2.82 -1.04
C LEU A 166 -7.12 -3.74 -0.68
N ILE A 167 -6.03 -3.17 -0.16
CA ILE A 167 -4.84 -3.92 0.25
C ILE A 167 -4.41 -3.51 1.67
N GLY A 168 -4.52 -4.43 2.62
CA GLY A 168 -3.98 -4.25 3.97
C GLY A 168 -2.61 -4.91 4.09
N VAL A 169 -1.55 -4.13 4.28
CA VAL A 169 -0.22 -4.70 4.56
C VAL A 169 0.08 -4.65 6.05
N ASP A 170 0.12 -5.82 6.64
CA ASP A 170 0.20 -6.11 8.06
C ASP A 170 -0.65 -5.13 8.90
N PRO A 171 -1.96 -4.99 8.61
CA PRO A 171 -2.80 -3.97 9.23
C PRO A 171 -2.95 -4.22 10.74
N VAL A 172 -3.02 -3.13 11.51
CA VAL A 172 -3.10 -3.18 12.98
C VAL A 172 -4.18 -2.25 13.52
N ASP A 173 -5.16 -2.80 14.24
CA ASP A 173 -6.33 -2.04 14.75
C ASP A 173 -6.08 -1.43 16.14
N GLY A 174 -4.96 -1.73 16.79
CA GLY A 174 -4.55 -1.09 18.04
C GLY A 174 -3.53 -1.90 18.83
N MET A 175 -3.63 -1.87 20.15
CA MET A 175 -2.61 -2.48 21.03
C MET A 175 -2.97 -3.89 21.49
N ASP A 176 -4.26 -4.21 21.56
CA ASP A 176 -4.79 -5.50 22.00
C ASP A 176 -6.30 -5.56 21.69
N LYS A 177 -6.89 -6.75 21.75
CA LYS A 177 -8.35 -6.91 21.67
C LYS A 177 -9.02 -6.17 22.83
N GLY A 178 -9.99 -5.29 22.50
CA GLY A 178 -10.62 -4.38 23.47
C GLY A 178 -9.79 -3.13 23.79
N LYS A 179 -8.62 -2.96 23.17
CA LYS A 179 -7.74 -1.77 23.26
C LYS A 179 -7.39 -1.26 21.86
N GLN A 180 -8.37 -1.29 20.96
CA GLN A 180 -8.21 -0.74 19.62
C GLN A 180 -8.02 0.77 19.67
N THR A 181 -7.21 1.31 18.75
CA THR A 181 -7.09 2.75 18.57
C THR A 181 -8.38 3.32 17.97
N PRO A 182 -8.81 4.53 18.34
CA PRO A 182 -9.98 5.11 17.69
C PRO A 182 -9.71 5.50 16.22
N PRO A 183 -10.71 5.42 15.33
CA PRO A 183 -11.92 4.61 15.49
C PRO A 183 -11.58 3.12 15.35
N PRO A 184 -12.24 2.21 16.10
CA PRO A 184 -12.06 0.78 15.89
C PRO A 184 -12.60 0.36 14.53
N VAL A 185 -11.89 -0.57 13.89
CA VAL A 185 -12.27 -1.14 12.59
C VAL A 185 -12.77 -2.57 12.74
N LEU A 186 -12.06 -3.39 13.53
CA LEU A 186 -12.44 -4.77 13.80
C LEU A 186 -13.71 -4.83 14.66
N THR A 187 -14.65 -5.66 14.23
CA THR A 187 -15.91 -5.96 14.93
C THR A 187 -15.86 -7.30 15.65
N TYR A 188 -14.88 -8.15 15.30
CA TYR A 188 -14.72 -9.54 15.71
C TYR A 188 -15.85 -10.47 15.27
N ILE A 189 -16.60 -10.08 14.24
CA ILE A 189 -17.62 -10.90 13.58
C ILE A 189 -17.03 -11.36 12.24
N PRO A 190 -16.86 -12.68 12.01
CA PRO A 190 -16.37 -13.18 10.73
C PRO A 190 -17.21 -12.67 9.55
N HIS A 191 -16.56 -12.32 8.45
CA HIS A 191 -17.21 -11.82 7.23
C HIS A 191 -18.10 -10.58 7.43
N SER A 192 -17.79 -9.72 8.41
CA SER A 192 -18.54 -8.49 8.70
C SER A 192 -18.26 -7.35 7.71
N PHE A 193 -17.09 -7.33 7.06
CA PHE A 193 -16.66 -6.23 6.21
C PHE A 193 -17.39 -6.25 4.87
N ASP A 194 -18.41 -5.40 4.77
CA ASP A 194 -19.17 -5.17 3.55
C ASP A 194 -18.53 -4.08 2.69
N LEU A 195 -17.48 -4.48 1.97
CA LEU A 195 -16.62 -3.56 1.21
C LEU A 195 -17.07 -3.40 -0.25
N GLY A 196 -17.68 -4.43 -0.84
CA GLY A 196 -18.11 -4.41 -2.25
C GLY A 196 -16.95 -4.36 -3.26
N MET A 197 -15.75 -4.76 -2.85
CA MET A 197 -14.53 -4.78 -3.66
C MET A 197 -13.62 -5.94 -3.21
N PRO A 198 -12.73 -6.45 -4.09
CA PRO A 198 -11.72 -7.43 -3.73
C PRO A 198 -10.75 -6.90 -2.66
N VAL A 199 -10.35 -7.78 -1.74
CA VAL A 199 -9.43 -7.45 -0.64
C VAL A 199 -8.22 -8.37 -0.64
N MET A 200 -7.02 -7.81 -0.54
CA MET A 200 -5.82 -8.57 -0.19
C MET A 200 -5.33 -8.15 1.18
N VAL A 201 -5.13 -9.11 2.06
CA VAL A 201 -4.45 -8.92 3.33
C VAL A 201 -3.09 -9.59 3.25
N ILE A 202 -2.05 -8.89 3.66
CA ILE A 202 -0.68 -9.39 3.71
C ILE A 202 -0.25 -9.32 5.18
N GLY A 203 0.29 -10.39 5.74
CA GLY A 203 0.80 -10.44 7.11
C GLY A 203 2.32 -10.63 7.16
N SER A 204 2.91 -10.31 8.31
CA SER A 204 4.29 -10.66 8.64
C SER A 204 4.33 -11.76 9.69
N GLY A 205 5.08 -12.84 9.44
CA GLY A 205 5.12 -14.00 10.35
C GLY A 205 5.80 -13.69 11.69
N LEU A 206 6.65 -12.66 11.74
CA LEU A 206 7.30 -12.20 12.99
C LEU A 206 6.56 -11.02 13.66
N GLY A 207 5.46 -10.50 13.09
CA GLY A 207 4.77 -9.31 13.58
C GLY A 207 4.19 -9.44 15.00
N GLU A 208 3.77 -10.65 15.35
CA GLU A 208 3.25 -11.02 16.67
C GLU A 208 4.36 -11.26 17.72
N ILE A 209 5.62 -11.30 17.31
CA ILE A 209 6.76 -11.63 18.18
C ILE A 209 7.32 -10.34 18.80
N LYS A 210 7.45 -10.35 20.14
CA LYS A 210 8.16 -9.28 20.87
C LYS A 210 9.63 -9.25 20.47
N LYS A 211 10.16 -8.06 20.18
CA LYS A 211 11.59 -7.89 19.95
C LYS A 211 12.42 -8.18 21.21
N ASN A 212 11.96 -7.65 22.35
CA ASN A 212 12.56 -7.81 23.67
C ASN A 212 11.50 -7.51 24.76
N PRO A 213 11.81 -7.67 26.06
CA PRO A 213 10.83 -7.43 27.13
C PRO A 213 10.26 -6.01 27.22
N LEU A 214 10.95 -4.99 26.69
CA LEU A 214 10.55 -3.59 26.75
C LEU A 214 9.66 -3.16 25.58
N PHE A 215 9.75 -3.84 24.43
CA PHE A 215 8.95 -3.50 23.24
C PHE A 215 7.89 -4.57 22.98
N PRO A 216 6.59 -4.20 23.01
CA PRO A 216 5.51 -5.13 22.68
C PRO A 216 5.57 -5.58 21.21
N PRO A 217 4.78 -6.60 20.81
CA PRO A 217 4.65 -6.94 19.40
C PRO A 217 4.13 -5.74 18.60
N CYS A 218 4.60 -5.61 17.37
CA CYS A 218 4.16 -4.52 16.49
C CYS A 218 2.82 -4.82 15.81
N ALA A 219 2.49 -6.09 15.61
CA ALA A 219 1.20 -6.57 15.12
C ALA A 219 0.62 -7.63 16.08
N PRO A 220 0.15 -7.22 17.26
CA PRO A 220 -0.29 -8.16 18.30
C PRO A 220 -1.52 -8.97 17.87
N LYS A 221 -1.59 -10.21 18.34
CA LYS A 221 -2.73 -11.12 18.14
C LYS A 221 -4.04 -10.44 18.56
N GLY A 222 -5.10 -10.66 17.81
CA GLY A 222 -6.43 -10.13 18.12
C GLY A 222 -6.68 -8.72 17.59
N VAL A 223 -5.70 -8.07 16.96
CA VAL A 223 -5.87 -6.80 16.26
C VAL A 223 -5.02 -6.72 14.98
N ASN A 224 -4.63 -7.86 14.40
CA ASN A 224 -3.64 -7.91 13.31
C ASN A 224 -4.24 -8.43 11.99
N HIS A 225 -3.37 -8.67 11.01
CA HIS A 225 -3.74 -9.15 9.67
C HIS A 225 -4.68 -10.36 9.66
N LYS A 226 -4.58 -11.30 10.62
CA LYS A 226 -5.48 -12.46 10.69
C LYS A 226 -6.90 -12.03 11.03
N ASP A 227 -7.04 -11.10 11.98
CA ASP A 227 -8.34 -10.57 12.40
C ASP A 227 -8.97 -9.74 11.26
N PHE A 228 -8.19 -8.93 10.56
CA PHE A 228 -8.67 -8.19 9.39
C PHE A 228 -9.15 -9.12 8.27
N PHE A 229 -8.39 -10.17 7.95
CA PHE A 229 -8.78 -11.12 6.91
C PHE A 229 -10.02 -11.94 7.29
N ASN A 230 -10.13 -12.39 8.54
CA ASN A 230 -11.29 -13.14 9.04
C ASN A 230 -12.60 -12.34 8.94
N GLU A 231 -12.53 -11.00 9.01
CA GLU A 231 -13.70 -10.14 8.82
C GLU A 231 -13.99 -9.82 7.33
N CYS A 232 -13.09 -10.12 6.41
CA CYS A 232 -13.30 -9.90 4.97
C CYS A 232 -14.36 -10.86 4.39
N ARG A 233 -15.10 -10.36 3.40
CA ARG A 233 -15.97 -11.16 2.53
C ARG A 233 -15.25 -11.51 1.23
N THR A 234 -15.79 -12.49 0.50
CA THR A 234 -15.34 -12.79 -0.87
C THR A 234 -15.55 -11.59 -1.82
N PRO A 235 -14.65 -11.37 -2.80
CA PRO A 235 -13.38 -12.08 -2.98
C PRO A 235 -12.28 -11.50 -2.09
N ALA A 236 -11.57 -12.36 -1.38
CA ALA A 236 -10.43 -11.93 -0.57
C ALA A 236 -9.27 -12.93 -0.62
N CYS A 237 -8.05 -12.47 -0.41
CA CYS A 237 -6.89 -13.34 -0.24
C CYS A 237 -5.98 -12.90 0.90
N HIS A 238 -5.27 -13.86 1.48
CA HIS A 238 -4.37 -13.67 2.59
C HIS A 238 -3.01 -14.32 2.32
N PHE A 239 -1.97 -13.50 2.38
CA PHE A 239 -0.58 -13.94 2.28
C PHE A 239 0.13 -13.67 3.61
N VAL A 240 1.00 -14.57 4.07
CA VAL A 240 1.89 -14.29 5.22
C VAL A 240 3.32 -14.61 4.85
N VAL A 241 4.21 -13.63 5.00
CA VAL A 241 5.65 -13.80 4.75
C VAL A 241 6.32 -14.28 6.03
N LYS A 242 6.81 -15.52 6.01
CA LYS A 242 7.13 -16.33 7.19
C LYS A 242 8.19 -15.71 8.12
N ASP A 243 9.41 -15.52 7.61
CA ASP A 243 10.57 -15.16 8.44
C ASP A 243 10.86 -13.65 8.49
N TYR A 244 9.81 -12.83 8.33
CA TYR A 244 9.93 -11.38 8.24
C TYR A 244 8.98 -10.66 9.18
N GLY A 245 9.41 -9.47 9.58
CA GLY A 245 8.76 -8.62 10.55
C GLY A 245 7.96 -7.49 9.97
N HIS A 246 7.23 -6.83 10.86
CA HIS A 246 6.30 -5.74 10.57
C HIS A 246 6.89 -4.60 9.74
N LEU A 247 8.19 -4.33 9.88
CA LEU A 247 8.86 -3.21 9.21
C LEU A 247 9.79 -3.63 8.06
N ASP A 248 9.80 -4.92 7.70
CA ASP A 248 10.78 -5.44 6.73
C ASP A 248 10.40 -5.15 5.27
N MET A 249 9.22 -4.60 5.03
CA MET A 249 8.80 -4.12 3.71
C MET A 249 9.33 -2.72 3.35
N LEU A 250 9.92 -2.02 4.31
CA LEU A 250 10.45 -0.67 4.12
C LEU A 250 11.72 -0.70 3.26
N ASP A 251 12.19 0.49 2.90
CA ASP A 251 13.45 0.66 2.20
C ASP A 251 14.63 0.10 3.01
N ASP A 252 15.65 -0.39 2.30
CA ASP A 252 16.87 -0.95 2.92
C ASP A 252 17.68 0.09 3.70
N ASP A 253 17.52 1.38 3.41
CA ASP A 253 18.05 2.47 4.21
C ASP A 253 16.96 3.51 4.50
N THR A 254 16.53 3.55 5.76
CA THR A 254 15.59 4.56 6.26
C THR A 254 16.35 5.58 7.10
N LYS A 255 16.38 6.84 6.64
CA LYS A 255 17.21 7.90 7.21
C LYS A 255 16.61 8.56 8.46
N GLY A 256 17.47 9.21 9.23
CA GLY A 256 17.09 9.99 10.42
C GLY A 256 16.73 9.13 11.63
N ILE A 257 16.36 9.78 12.75
CA ILE A 257 16.05 9.09 14.02
C ILE A 257 14.87 8.13 13.85
N ARG A 258 13.81 8.56 13.16
CA ARG A 258 12.65 7.71 12.84
C ARG A 258 13.07 6.48 12.03
N GLY A 259 13.91 6.68 11.03
CA GLY A 259 14.41 5.59 10.19
C GLY A 259 15.24 4.59 10.98
N LYS A 260 16.20 5.05 11.79
CA LYS A 260 16.98 4.15 12.67
C LYS A 260 16.09 3.35 13.62
N ALA A 261 15.03 3.96 14.17
CA ALA A 261 14.11 3.26 15.07
C ALA A 261 13.39 2.07 14.40
N THR A 262 13.18 2.11 13.08
CA THR A 262 12.53 1.00 12.36
C THR A 262 13.31 -0.31 12.40
N TYR A 263 14.62 -0.28 12.69
CA TYR A 263 15.44 -1.48 12.86
C TYR A 263 15.37 -2.09 14.27
N CYS A 264 14.85 -1.34 15.23
CA CYS A 264 15.01 -1.63 16.65
C CYS A 264 13.69 -1.99 17.34
N LEU A 265 12.57 -1.45 16.87
CA LEU A 265 11.28 -1.52 17.57
C LEU A 265 10.56 -2.86 17.39
N CYS A 266 10.64 -3.46 16.21
CA CYS A 266 9.96 -4.70 15.88
C CYS A 266 10.95 -5.87 15.77
N LYS A 267 10.46 -7.10 15.95
CA LYS A 267 11.18 -8.29 15.50
C LYS A 267 11.29 -8.19 13.97
N ASN A 268 12.50 -8.36 13.45
CA ASN A 268 12.82 -8.27 12.03
C ASN A 268 13.45 -9.58 11.59
N GLY A 269 13.32 -9.87 10.31
CA GLY A 269 14.02 -10.91 9.59
C GLY A 269 15.47 -10.51 9.28
N LYS A 270 16.09 -11.25 8.37
CA LYS A 270 17.51 -11.10 8.04
C LYS A 270 17.83 -9.84 7.23
N SER A 271 16.93 -9.45 6.33
CA SER A 271 17.06 -8.30 5.42
C SER A 271 15.67 -7.78 5.04
N ARG A 272 15.57 -6.62 4.37
CA ARG A 272 14.29 -6.05 3.94
C ARG A 272 13.93 -6.40 2.50
N GLU A 273 14.90 -6.34 1.60
CA GLU A 273 14.69 -6.55 0.16
C GLU A 273 13.79 -7.75 -0.20
N PRO A 274 14.00 -8.99 0.29
CA PRO A 274 13.19 -10.11 -0.17
C PRO A 274 11.72 -10.02 0.27
N MET A 275 11.46 -9.52 1.49
CA MET A 275 10.09 -9.20 1.96
C MET A 275 9.46 -8.14 1.07
N ARG A 276 10.16 -7.02 0.87
CA ARG A 276 9.65 -5.89 0.09
C ARG A 276 9.33 -6.29 -1.35
N ARG A 277 10.20 -7.07 -2.00
CA ARG A 277 9.98 -7.57 -3.36
C ARG A 277 8.84 -8.58 -3.44
N SER A 278 8.73 -9.49 -2.46
CA SER A 278 7.61 -10.44 -2.40
C SER A 278 6.27 -9.72 -2.25
N ILE A 279 6.20 -8.73 -1.38
CA ILE A 279 5.01 -7.88 -1.19
C ILE A 279 4.71 -7.05 -2.44
N GLY A 280 5.73 -6.42 -3.04
CA GLY A 280 5.59 -5.67 -4.28
C GLY A 280 5.00 -6.53 -5.40
N GLY A 281 5.49 -7.75 -5.57
CA GLY A 281 4.99 -8.66 -6.59
C GLY A 281 3.55 -9.14 -6.36
N ILE A 282 3.16 -9.51 -5.14
CA ILE A 282 1.76 -9.89 -4.88
C ILE A 282 0.81 -8.69 -4.99
N ILE A 283 1.25 -7.47 -4.65
CA ILE A 283 0.49 -6.23 -4.89
C ILE A 283 0.26 -6.03 -6.38
N VAL A 284 1.32 -6.16 -7.20
CA VAL A 284 1.21 -6.05 -8.66
C VAL A 284 0.28 -7.12 -9.22
N ALA A 285 0.47 -8.39 -8.85
CA ALA A 285 -0.37 -9.49 -9.32
C ALA A 285 -1.85 -9.31 -8.96
N PHE A 286 -2.12 -8.86 -7.73
CA PHE A 286 -3.48 -8.58 -7.27
C PHE A 286 -4.12 -7.41 -8.03
N MET A 287 -3.39 -6.32 -8.25
CA MET A 287 -3.92 -5.17 -9.01
C MET A 287 -4.12 -5.50 -10.49
N LYS A 288 -3.20 -6.23 -11.14
CA LYS A 288 -3.42 -6.74 -12.51
C LYS A 288 -4.69 -7.59 -12.59
N ALA A 289 -4.90 -8.49 -11.63
CA ALA A 289 -6.07 -9.36 -11.60
C ALA A 289 -7.39 -8.59 -11.52
N TYR A 290 -7.49 -7.63 -10.60
CA TYR A 290 -8.77 -7.00 -10.28
C TYR A 290 -9.00 -5.63 -10.93
N LEU A 291 -7.95 -4.96 -11.39
CA LEU A 291 -8.06 -3.68 -12.09
C LEU A 291 -7.95 -3.86 -13.62
N ASP A 292 -7.14 -4.80 -14.09
CA ASP A 292 -6.90 -5.03 -15.52
C ASP A 292 -7.53 -6.32 -16.06
N GLY A 293 -8.02 -7.20 -15.18
CA GLY A 293 -8.61 -8.48 -15.54
C GLY A 293 -7.57 -9.56 -15.88
N ASP A 294 -6.29 -9.32 -15.64
CA ASP A 294 -5.22 -10.30 -15.87
C ASP A 294 -4.89 -11.05 -14.57
N ILE A 295 -5.54 -12.20 -14.39
CA ILE A 295 -5.44 -13.02 -13.19
C ILE A 295 -4.22 -13.98 -13.19
N THR A 296 -3.45 -13.99 -14.28
CA THR A 296 -2.44 -15.02 -14.57
C THR A 296 -1.40 -15.12 -13.45
N ASP A 297 -0.77 -13.99 -13.09
CA ASP A 297 0.28 -13.93 -12.07
C ASP A 297 -0.25 -14.35 -10.68
N LEU A 298 -1.44 -13.85 -10.32
CA LEU A 298 -2.04 -14.13 -9.01
C LEU A 298 -2.35 -15.63 -8.83
N MET A 299 -2.83 -16.29 -9.90
CA MET A 299 -3.10 -17.73 -9.87
C MET A 299 -1.83 -18.57 -9.90
N ALA A 300 -0.78 -18.12 -10.58
CA ALA A 300 0.51 -18.80 -10.57
C ALA A 300 1.13 -18.77 -9.17
N ILE A 301 1.08 -17.61 -8.49
CA ILE A 301 1.49 -17.47 -7.08
C ILE A 301 0.65 -18.38 -6.17
N ARG A 302 -0.68 -18.37 -6.31
CA ARG A 302 -1.58 -19.23 -5.53
C ARG A 302 -1.23 -20.72 -5.66
N LYS A 303 -0.86 -21.16 -6.85
CA LYS A 303 -0.50 -22.56 -7.14
C LYS A 303 0.95 -22.92 -6.77
N GLY A 304 1.74 -21.97 -6.26
CA GLY A 304 3.16 -22.17 -5.99
C GLY A 304 4.00 -22.38 -7.25
N GLN A 305 3.53 -21.88 -8.40
CA GLN A 305 4.22 -21.98 -9.69
C GLN A 305 5.24 -20.85 -9.90
N GLU A 306 5.15 -19.80 -9.09
CA GLU A 306 6.10 -18.69 -9.05
C GLU A 306 6.90 -18.73 -7.76
N THR A 307 8.21 -18.50 -7.84
CA THR A 307 9.10 -18.48 -6.67
C THR A 307 9.28 -17.06 -6.17
N ALA A 308 8.59 -16.71 -5.09
CA ALA A 308 8.78 -15.42 -4.43
C ALA A 308 10.17 -15.32 -3.75
N PRO A 309 10.76 -14.12 -3.65
CA PRO A 309 12.03 -13.92 -2.95
C PRO A 309 12.01 -14.31 -1.46
N ALA A 310 10.84 -14.30 -0.81
CA ALA A 310 10.62 -14.73 0.55
C ALA A 310 9.53 -15.82 0.61
N GLU A 311 9.70 -16.78 1.52
CA GLU A 311 8.74 -17.87 1.71
C GLU A 311 7.41 -17.34 2.27
N PHE A 312 6.30 -17.73 1.62
CA PHE A 312 4.97 -17.55 2.17
C PHE A 312 4.58 -18.76 3.02
N GLU A 313 4.27 -18.55 4.30
CA GLU A 313 3.73 -19.62 5.16
C GLU A 313 2.21 -19.79 5.03
N THR A 314 1.52 -18.78 4.50
CA THR A 314 0.07 -18.80 4.28
C THR A 314 -0.22 -18.19 2.92
N VAL A 315 -1.07 -18.86 2.16
CA VAL A 315 -1.65 -18.41 0.89
C VAL A 315 -3.10 -18.90 0.87
N GLU A 316 -4.03 -18.05 1.30
CA GLU A 316 -5.45 -18.36 1.46
C GLU A 316 -6.31 -17.47 0.55
N PHE A 317 -7.40 -18.03 0.00
CA PHE A 317 -8.33 -17.33 -0.87
C PHE A 317 -9.77 -17.63 -0.41
N LEU A 318 -10.55 -16.57 -0.19
CA LEU A 318 -12.00 -16.61 -0.03
C LEU A 318 -12.64 -16.28 -1.38
N GLU A 319 -13.39 -17.24 -1.91
CA GLU A 319 -14.09 -17.18 -3.19
C GLU A 319 -15.61 -17.07 -3.02
#